data_AF-A0A849UPC5-F1
#
_entry.id   AF-A0A849UPC5-F1
#
_cell.length_a   1.000
_cell.length_b   1.000
_cell.length_c   1.000
_cell.angle_alpha   90.00
_cell.angle_beta   90.00
_cell.angle_gamma   90.00
#
_symmetry.space_group_name_H-M   'P 1'
#
loop_
_entity.id
_entity.type
_entity.pdbx_description
1 polymer ?
#
loop_
_entity_poly.entity_id
_entity_poly.type
_entity_poly.pdbx_seq_one_letter_code
_entity_poly.pdbx_strand_id
1 'polypeptide(L)'
;MRRLCLMIAVALTLAVGVQNVSAKDIPMTPVMISLMTPAQAPSPEWNVKGLRIDLLYGRCQNLYGLDVGLVNHTVGKEVGLAVGVVNIVEEKFTGLQFGVVNVADRSSALQFGVYNEADDVSGFQIGVINHTRLMRGVQIGVINVIENNDLPFLPIINFFF
;
A
#
# COMPACT_ATOMS: atom_id res chain seq x y z
N MET A 1 40.02 7.36 -39.77
CA MET A 1 39.15 6.20 -40.14
C MET A 1 39.09 5.09 -39.07
N ARG A 2 40.07 4.95 -38.16
CA ARG A 2 40.01 3.94 -37.06
C ARG A 2 39.12 4.28 -35.84
N ARG A 3 38.62 5.51 -35.69
CA ARG A 3 37.71 5.89 -34.59
C ARG A 3 36.22 5.82 -34.94
N LEU A 4 35.89 5.64 -36.22
CA LEU A 4 34.50 5.55 -36.69
C LEU A 4 33.95 4.11 -36.60
N CYS A 5 34.79 3.09 -36.83
CA CYS A 5 34.42 1.68 -36.66
C CYS A 5 34.20 1.29 -35.19
N LEU A 6 34.88 1.97 -34.24
CA LEU A 6 34.72 1.68 -32.81
C LEU A 6 33.37 2.18 -32.27
N MET A 7 32.83 3.28 -32.81
CA MET A 7 31.52 3.78 -32.41
C MET A 7 30.37 2.92 -32.97
N ILE A 8 30.52 2.34 -34.16
CA ILE A 8 29.51 1.43 -34.73
C ILE A 8 29.53 0.08 -34.00
N ALA A 9 30.70 -0.42 -33.59
CA ALA A 9 30.80 -1.64 -32.80
C ALA A 9 30.24 -1.47 -31.37
N VAL A 10 30.47 -0.31 -30.73
CA VAL A 10 29.89 -0.01 -29.39
C VAL A 10 28.38 0.24 -29.46
N ALA A 11 27.87 0.81 -30.57
CA ALA A 11 26.44 0.94 -30.80
C ALA A 11 25.73 -0.39 -31.09
N LEU A 12 26.43 -1.39 -31.66
CA LEU A 12 25.87 -2.72 -31.94
C LEU A 12 25.87 -3.65 -30.72
N THR A 13 26.70 -3.40 -29.70
CA THR A 13 26.73 -4.19 -28.45
C THR A 13 25.78 -3.67 -27.37
N LEU A 14 25.15 -2.51 -27.55
CA LEU A 14 24.11 -1.99 -26.65
C LEU A 14 22.69 -2.51 -26.96
N ALA A 15 22.56 -3.37 -27.97
CA ALA A 15 21.28 -4.00 -28.35
C ALA A 15 21.10 -5.42 -27.75
N VAL A 16 21.95 -5.84 -26.82
CA VAL A 16 21.81 -7.11 -26.11
C VAL A 16 21.21 -6.86 -24.73
N GLY A 17 19.89 -7.05 -24.64
CA GLY A 17 19.25 -7.37 -23.36
C GLY A 17 18.55 -6.23 -22.62
N VAL A 18 17.72 -5.42 -23.29
CA VAL A 18 16.48 -5.01 -22.61
C VAL A 18 15.58 -6.24 -22.63
N GLN A 19 15.79 -7.15 -21.68
CA GLN A 19 14.76 -8.11 -21.35
C GLN A 19 13.60 -7.28 -20.80
N ASN A 20 12.56 -7.13 -21.62
CA ASN A 20 11.24 -6.83 -21.11
C ASN A 20 10.97 -7.88 -20.05
N VAL A 21 11.16 -7.52 -18.77
CA VAL A 21 10.68 -8.31 -17.64
C VAL A 21 9.18 -8.33 -17.84
N SER A 22 8.69 -9.42 -18.45
CA SER A 22 7.28 -9.70 -18.58
C SER A 22 6.72 -9.59 -17.18
N ALA A 23 5.87 -8.60 -16.93
CA ALA A 23 5.09 -8.56 -15.71
C ALA A 23 4.45 -9.95 -15.61
N LYS A 24 4.76 -10.68 -14.54
CA LYS A 24 4.12 -11.97 -14.29
C LYS A 24 2.63 -11.69 -14.27
N ASP A 25 1.87 -12.21 -15.23
CA ASP A 25 0.43 -11.97 -15.27
C ASP A 25 -0.19 -12.64 -14.06
N ILE A 26 -0.51 -11.82 -13.06
CA ILE A 26 -1.08 -12.28 -11.81
C ILE A 26 -2.58 -12.46 -12.03
N PRO A 27 -3.13 -13.68 -11.85
CA PRO A 27 -4.54 -13.95 -12.12
C PRO A 27 -5.44 -13.08 -11.24
N MET A 28 -6.58 -12.66 -11.81
CA MET A 28 -7.51 -11.72 -11.17
C MET A 28 -8.87 -12.37 -10.95
N THR A 29 -9.42 -12.22 -9.74
CA THR A 29 -10.77 -12.65 -9.39
C THR A 29 -11.65 -11.44 -9.06
N PRO A 30 -12.97 -11.46 -9.34
CA PRO A 30 -13.88 -10.43 -8.84
C PRO A 30 -14.18 -10.56 -7.34
N VAL A 31 -14.11 -11.78 -6.79
CA VAL A 31 -14.45 -12.07 -5.39
C VAL A 31 -13.41 -13.00 -4.76
N MET A 32 -13.03 -12.72 -3.52
CA MET A 32 -12.19 -13.58 -2.71
C MET A 32 -12.81 -13.76 -1.32
N ILE A 33 -12.77 -14.99 -0.81
CA ILE A 33 -13.20 -15.31 0.56
C ILE A 33 -12.06 -16.04 1.25
N SER A 34 -11.61 -15.51 2.40
CA SER A 34 -10.60 -16.13 3.25
C SER A 34 -11.19 -16.51 4.60
N LEU A 35 -10.91 -17.73 5.08
CA LEU A 35 -11.09 -18.05 6.49
C LEU A 35 -9.85 -17.59 7.26
N MET A 36 -8.69 -18.11 6.85
CA MET A 36 -7.36 -17.74 7.33
C MET A 36 -6.36 -18.17 6.25
N THR A 37 -5.37 -17.36 5.85
CA THR A 37 -4.36 -17.83 4.89
C THR A 37 -3.62 -19.06 5.43
N PRO A 38 -3.49 -20.17 4.66
CA PRO A 38 -3.83 -20.33 3.23
C PRO A 38 -5.22 -20.93 2.92
N ALA A 39 -6.07 -21.16 3.92
CA ALA A 39 -7.48 -21.56 3.75
C ALA A 39 -8.33 -20.40 3.20
N GLN A 40 -8.17 -20.12 1.91
CA GLN A 40 -8.85 -19.06 1.16
C GLN A 40 -9.10 -19.47 -0.29
N ALA A 41 -10.10 -18.85 -0.92
CA ALA A 41 -10.41 -19.01 -2.33
C ALA A 41 -10.59 -17.65 -3.01
N PRO A 42 -9.81 -17.30 -4.04
CA PRO A 42 -8.66 -18.03 -4.60
C PRO A 42 -7.38 -17.91 -3.75
N SER A 43 -6.27 -18.42 -4.26
CA SER A 43 -4.97 -18.44 -3.56
C SER A 43 -4.43 -17.01 -3.33
N PRO A 44 -3.57 -16.80 -2.32
CA PRO A 44 -3.14 -15.46 -1.90
C PRO A 44 -2.27 -14.72 -2.90
N GLU A 45 -1.79 -15.39 -3.93
CA GLU A 45 -1.03 -14.79 -5.02
C GLU A 45 -1.93 -14.07 -6.03
N TRP A 46 -3.26 -14.16 -5.91
CA TRP A 46 -4.20 -13.57 -6.87
C TRP A 46 -4.46 -12.09 -6.59
N ASN A 47 -4.81 -11.37 -7.65
CA ASN A 47 -5.39 -10.04 -7.57
C ASN A 47 -6.91 -10.14 -7.34
N VAL A 48 -7.47 -9.19 -6.61
CA VAL A 48 -8.91 -9.05 -6.41
C VAL A 48 -9.38 -7.73 -7.03
N LYS A 49 -10.41 -7.79 -7.87
CA LYS A 49 -11.07 -6.60 -8.44
C LYS A 49 -12.56 -6.67 -8.19
N GLY A 50 -12.97 -6.28 -6.99
CA GLY A 50 -14.35 -6.35 -6.53
C GLY A 50 -14.42 -6.42 -5.01
N LEU A 51 -14.70 -7.61 -4.47
CA LEU A 51 -14.96 -7.80 -3.05
C LEU A 51 -14.04 -8.87 -2.45
N ARG A 52 -13.36 -8.55 -1.35
CA ARG A 52 -12.68 -9.53 -0.51
C ARG A 52 -13.35 -9.58 0.88
N ILE A 53 -13.63 -10.79 1.35
CA ILE A 53 -14.18 -11.04 2.69
C ILE A 53 -13.21 -11.96 3.44
N ASP A 54 -12.61 -11.44 4.51
CA ASP A 54 -11.61 -12.13 5.32
C ASP A 54 -12.14 -12.39 6.74
N LEU A 55 -12.49 -13.64 7.06
CA LEU A 55 -13.05 -13.98 8.36
C LEU A 55 -12.04 -13.76 9.50
N LEU A 56 -10.81 -14.29 9.37
CA LEU A 56 -9.75 -14.12 10.37
C LEU A 56 -8.52 -13.41 9.79
N TYR A 57 -8.00 -13.93 8.67
CA TYR A 57 -6.79 -13.40 8.03
C TYR A 57 -6.85 -13.67 6.53
N GLY A 58 -6.88 -12.62 5.71
CA GLY A 58 -6.81 -12.75 4.26
C GLY A 58 -5.59 -12.08 3.69
N ARG A 59 -5.04 -12.71 2.65
CA ARG A 59 -3.90 -12.20 1.92
C ARG A 59 -4.20 -12.21 0.42
N CYS A 60 -3.90 -11.11 -0.27
CA CYS A 60 -3.91 -11.06 -1.73
C CYS A 60 -2.74 -10.24 -2.26
N GLN A 61 -2.47 -10.33 -3.56
CA GLN A 61 -1.39 -9.56 -4.17
C GLN A 61 -1.77 -8.10 -4.37
N ASN A 62 -2.87 -7.80 -5.06
CA ASN A 62 -3.40 -6.45 -5.20
C ASN A 62 -4.92 -6.49 -5.05
N LEU A 63 -5.50 -5.41 -4.53
CA LEU A 63 -6.94 -5.27 -4.38
C LEU A 63 -7.45 -3.96 -4.98
N TYR A 64 -8.53 -4.05 -5.74
CA TYR A 64 -9.23 -2.91 -6.32
C TYR A 64 -10.72 -3.05 -6.02
N GLY A 65 -11.19 -2.41 -4.95
CA GLY A 65 -12.59 -2.48 -4.53
C GLY A 65 -12.79 -2.42 -3.02
N LEU A 66 -13.60 -3.35 -2.50
CA LEU A 66 -13.97 -3.42 -1.09
C LEU A 66 -13.25 -4.58 -0.42
N ASP A 67 -12.55 -4.28 0.66
CA ASP A 67 -11.84 -5.24 1.50
C ASP A 67 -12.43 -5.23 2.91
N VAL A 68 -12.97 -6.35 3.37
CA VAL A 68 -13.66 -6.44 4.66
C VAL A 68 -13.19 -7.66 5.43
N GLY A 69 -12.73 -7.47 6.66
CA GLY A 69 -12.32 -8.61 7.48
C GLY A 69 -11.73 -8.29 8.84
N LEU A 70 -11.29 -9.32 9.57
CA LEU A 70 -10.56 -9.08 10.82
C LEU A 70 -9.15 -8.58 10.54
N VAL A 71 -8.38 -9.32 9.74
CA VAL A 71 -7.04 -8.92 9.30
C VAL A 71 -6.99 -8.98 7.78
N ASN A 72 -6.92 -7.79 7.18
CA ASN A 72 -6.81 -7.58 5.76
C ASN A 72 -5.34 -7.33 5.41
N HIS A 73 -4.76 -8.14 4.52
CA HIS A 73 -3.36 -8.01 4.12
C HIS A 73 -3.23 -7.97 2.60
N THR A 74 -2.79 -6.85 2.05
CA THR A 74 -2.48 -6.67 0.63
C THR A 74 -0.98 -6.45 0.46
N VAL A 75 -0.31 -7.35 -0.26
CA VAL A 75 1.16 -7.29 -0.45
C VAL A 75 1.56 -6.12 -1.34
N GLY A 76 0.84 -5.90 -2.43
CA GLY A 76 1.10 -4.82 -3.37
C GLY A 76 0.24 -3.62 -3.06
N LYS A 77 -0.61 -3.29 -4.03
CA LYS A 77 -1.43 -2.08 -4.03
C LYS A 77 -2.86 -2.38 -3.70
N GLU A 78 -3.45 -1.49 -2.93
CA GLU A 78 -4.86 -1.53 -2.60
C GLU A 78 -5.51 -0.19 -2.92
N VAL A 79 -6.56 -0.24 -3.73
CA VAL A 79 -7.33 0.93 -4.14
C VAL A 79 -8.80 0.69 -3.82
N GLY A 80 -9.34 1.45 -2.88
CA GLY A 80 -10.75 1.40 -2.53
C GLY A 80 -11.03 1.60 -1.04
N LEU A 81 -11.92 0.77 -0.50
CA LEU A 81 -12.38 0.85 0.89
C LEU A 81 -11.92 -0.39 1.65
N ALA A 82 -11.10 -0.19 2.68
CA ALA A 82 -10.65 -1.22 3.60
C ALA A 82 -11.37 -1.06 4.93
N VAL A 83 -12.05 -2.11 5.39
CA VAL A 83 -12.73 -2.15 6.69
C VAL A 83 -12.26 -3.39 7.43
N GLY A 84 -11.55 -3.21 8.54
CA GLY A 84 -11.16 -4.36 9.34
C GLY A 84 -10.59 -4.01 10.69
N VAL A 85 -10.26 -5.01 11.51
CA VAL A 85 -9.58 -4.73 12.79
C VAL A 85 -8.14 -4.29 12.50
N VAL A 86 -7.48 -4.99 11.59
CA VAL A 86 -6.12 -4.69 11.13
C VAL A 86 -6.12 -4.63 9.60
N ASN A 87 -5.68 -3.52 9.04
CA ASN A 87 -5.46 -3.35 7.59
C ASN A 87 -3.96 -3.15 7.33
N ILE A 88 -3.36 -4.00 6.51
CA ILE A 88 -1.93 -3.96 6.16
C ILE A 88 -1.80 -3.89 4.64
N VAL A 89 -1.12 -2.86 4.13
CA VAL A 89 -0.84 -2.69 2.71
C VAL A 89 0.66 -2.46 2.52
N GLU A 90 1.42 -3.47 2.09
CA GLU A 90 2.89 -3.37 2.14
C GLU A 90 3.47 -2.33 1.15
N GLU A 91 2.77 -1.97 0.06
CA GLU A 91 3.28 -0.95 -0.89
C GLU A 91 2.50 0.38 -0.91
N LYS A 92 1.24 0.37 -1.36
CA LYS A 92 0.48 1.61 -1.55
C LYS A 92 -1.01 1.40 -1.35
N PHE A 93 -1.56 2.14 -0.39
CA PHE A 93 -2.98 2.30 -0.20
C PHE A 93 -3.49 3.59 -0.85
N THR A 94 -4.68 3.55 -1.47
CA THR A 94 -5.37 4.72 -2.00
C THR A 94 -6.88 4.59 -1.78
N GLY A 95 -7.47 5.50 -1.00
CA GLY A 95 -8.91 5.47 -0.73
C GLY A 95 -9.25 5.70 0.74
N LEU A 96 -10.05 4.83 1.34
CA LEU A 96 -10.52 4.95 2.72
C LEU A 96 -10.17 3.71 3.54
N GLN A 97 -9.46 3.89 4.65
CA GLN A 97 -9.05 2.82 5.56
C GLN A 97 -9.73 3.03 6.91
N PHE A 98 -10.55 2.06 7.32
CA PHE A 98 -11.19 2.03 8.63
C PHE A 98 -10.73 0.78 9.38
N GLY A 99 -10.11 0.97 10.53
CA GLY A 99 -9.76 -0.15 11.40
C GLY A 99 -9.19 0.22 12.74
N VAL A 100 -8.88 -0.75 13.58
CA VAL A 100 -8.18 -0.47 14.84
C VAL A 100 -6.72 -0.12 14.55
N VAL A 101 -6.10 -0.88 13.63
CA VAL A 101 -4.73 -0.69 13.17
C VAL A 101 -4.74 -0.56 11.65
N ASN A 102 -4.14 0.51 11.13
CA ASN A 102 -3.91 0.70 9.70
C ASN A 102 -2.42 0.91 9.46
N VAL A 103 -1.81 0.08 8.62
CA VAL A 103 -0.39 0.15 8.26
C VAL A 103 -0.24 0.15 6.74
N ALA A 104 0.51 1.09 6.20
CA ALA A 104 0.87 1.09 4.79
C ALA A 104 2.24 1.73 4.52
N ASP A 105 3.01 1.29 3.52
CA ASP A 105 4.25 2.01 3.15
C ASP A 105 3.93 3.42 2.61
N ARG A 106 3.05 3.50 1.61
CA ARG A 106 2.52 4.77 1.10
C ARG A 106 1.01 4.83 1.23
N SER A 107 0.49 5.98 1.65
CA SER A 107 -0.95 6.18 1.82
C SER A 107 -1.42 7.46 1.14
N SER A 108 -2.32 7.32 0.18
CA SER A 108 -3.05 8.44 -0.43
C SER A 108 -4.52 8.36 -0.04
N ALA A 109 -4.84 8.64 1.22
CA ALA A 109 -6.09 8.20 1.81
C ALA A 109 -6.59 9.03 3.00
N LEU A 110 -7.83 8.74 3.41
CA LEU A 110 -8.31 9.01 4.76
C LEU A 110 -8.18 7.72 5.58
N GLN A 111 -7.40 7.77 6.67
CA GLN A 111 -7.22 6.66 7.59
C GLN A 111 -7.90 6.98 8.92
N PHE A 112 -8.75 6.06 9.37
CA PHE A 112 -9.44 6.14 10.65
C PHE A 112 -9.10 4.91 11.49
N GLY A 113 -8.58 5.13 12.70
CA GLY A 113 -8.29 4.03 13.60
C GLY A 113 -7.74 4.38 14.96
N VAL A 114 -7.37 3.38 15.76
CA VAL A 114 -6.66 3.63 17.02
C VAL A 114 -5.20 3.95 16.72
N TYR A 115 -4.59 3.19 15.82
CA TYR A 115 -3.22 3.36 15.36
C TYR A 115 -3.18 3.45 13.83
N ASN A 116 -2.66 4.55 13.32
CA ASN A 116 -2.39 4.74 11.89
C ASN A 116 -0.90 4.94 11.68
N GLU A 117 -0.29 4.11 10.85
CA GLU A 117 1.12 4.20 10.48
C GLU A 117 1.27 4.16 8.96
N ALA A 118 2.05 5.09 8.44
CA ALA A 118 2.56 4.97 7.08
C ALA A 118 3.87 5.73 6.89
N ASP A 119 4.64 5.38 5.87
CA ASP A 119 5.95 5.98 5.64
C ASP A 119 5.82 7.34 4.91
N ASP A 120 4.95 7.39 3.90
CA ASP A 120 4.59 8.61 3.15
C ASP A 120 3.07 8.74 3.03
N VAL A 121 2.53 9.81 3.60
CA VAL A 121 1.09 10.08 3.66
C VAL A 121 0.74 11.33 2.85
N SER A 122 -0.19 11.20 1.92
CA SER A 122 -0.93 12.32 1.33
C SER A 122 -2.41 12.18 1.63
N GLY A 123 -2.91 12.95 2.60
CA GLY A 123 -4.29 12.84 3.06
C GLY A 123 -4.48 13.12 4.54
N PHE A 124 -5.36 12.36 5.19
CA PHE A 124 -5.74 12.59 6.59
C PHE A 124 -5.58 11.32 7.40
N GLN A 125 -5.03 11.44 8.61
CA GLN A 125 -5.02 10.37 9.60
C GLN A 125 -5.78 10.83 10.84
N ILE A 126 -6.79 10.06 11.25
CA ILE A 126 -7.62 10.34 12.41
C ILE A 126 -7.55 9.14 13.33
N GLY A 127 -7.05 9.33 14.53
CA GLY A 127 -6.89 8.23 15.47
C GLY A 127 -6.36 8.60 16.84
N VAL A 128 -6.08 7.60 17.68
CA VAL A 128 -5.44 7.88 18.98
C VAL A 128 -3.96 8.17 18.76
N ILE A 129 -3.32 7.38 17.91
CA ILE A 129 -1.91 7.50 17.56
C ILE A 129 -1.81 7.54 16.03
N ASN A 130 -1.17 8.58 15.51
CA ASN A 130 -0.82 8.73 14.11
C ASN A 130 0.70 8.85 14.00
N HIS A 131 1.31 8.06 13.13
CA HIS A 131 2.75 8.06 12.90
C HIS A 131 3.02 8.07 11.40
N THR A 132 3.86 9.00 10.96
CA THR A 132 4.40 8.98 9.61
C THR A 132 5.79 9.58 9.53
N ARG A 133 6.58 9.14 8.55
CA ARG A 133 7.87 9.75 8.26
C ARG A 133 7.74 11.01 7.42
N LEU A 134 6.92 10.96 6.36
CA LEU A 134 6.61 12.08 5.47
C LEU A 134 5.10 12.31 5.40
N MET A 135 4.68 13.57 5.40
CA MET A 135 3.27 13.91 5.30
C MET A 135 3.01 15.09 4.38
N ARG A 136 1.91 15.02 3.64
CA ARG A 136 1.23 16.13 2.96
C ARG A 136 -0.24 16.08 3.34
N GLY A 137 -0.60 16.74 4.44
CA GLY A 137 -1.96 16.76 4.97
C GLY A 137 -2.04 16.98 6.48
N VAL A 138 -3.07 16.41 7.11
CA VAL A 138 -3.37 16.62 8.54
C VAL A 138 -3.51 15.31 9.32
N GLN A 139 -2.92 15.24 10.51
CA GLN A 139 -3.16 14.22 11.52
C GLN A 139 -4.01 14.81 12.65
N ILE A 140 -5.00 14.07 13.13
CA ILE A 140 -5.81 14.41 14.30
C ILE A 140 -5.80 13.22 15.25
N GLY A 141 -5.35 13.45 16.47
CA GLY A 141 -5.21 12.38 17.45
C GLY A 141 -4.52 12.78 18.75
N VAL A 142 -4.47 11.87 19.72
CA VAL A 142 -3.82 12.16 21.00
C VAL A 142 -2.31 12.31 20.81
N ILE A 143 -1.72 11.43 20.00
CA ILE A 143 -0.30 11.41 19.64
C ILE A 143 -0.19 11.49 18.13
N ASN A 144 0.45 12.55 17.61
CA ASN A 144 0.66 12.74 16.17
C ASN A 144 2.14 12.98 15.91
N VAL A 145 2.76 12.09 15.15
CA VAL A 145 4.18 12.13 14.80
C VAL A 145 4.35 12.22 13.29
N ILE A 146 5.10 13.23 12.85
CA ILE A 146 5.58 13.44 11.48
C ILE A 146 7.10 13.60 11.57
N GLU A 147 7.88 12.55 11.32
CA GLU A 147 9.33 12.56 11.60
C GLU A 147 10.07 13.68 10.87
N ASN A 148 9.75 13.92 9.59
CA ASN A 148 10.35 14.97 8.78
C ASN A 148 9.57 16.29 8.86
N ASN A 149 9.28 16.75 10.08
CA ASN A 149 8.69 18.05 10.35
C ASN A 149 9.59 18.85 11.32
N ASP A 150 9.51 20.18 11.29
CA ASP A 150 10.22 21.06 12.24
C ASP A 150 9.80 20.76 13.69
N LEU A 151 8.52 20.38 13.86
CA LEU A 151 7.95 19.90 15.11
C LEU A 151 7.45 18.45 14.91
N PRO A 152 8.31 17.44 15.15
CA PRO A 152 7.96 16.06 14.82
C PRO A 152 6.74 15.55 15.58
N PHE A 153 6.54 15.98 16.83
CA PHE A 153 5.41 15.57 17.65
C PHE A 153 4.52 16.76 18.01
N LEU A 154 3.20 16.59 17.83
CA LEU A 154 2.19 17.49 18.35
C LEU A 154 0.98 16.72 18.92
N PRO A 155 0.46 17.11 20.09
CA PRO A 155 -0.79 16.56 20.60
C PRO A 155 -1.98 17.14 19.84
N ILE A 156 -3.09 16.39 19.79
CA ILE A 156 -4.39 16.78 19.20
C ILE A 156 -4.36 16.92 17.67
N ILE A 157 -3.45 17.71 17.12
CA ILE A 157 -3.34 17.98 15.68
C ILE A 157 -1.88 18.16 15.26
N ASN A 158 -1.51 17.57 14.12
CA ASN A 158 -0.23 17.82 13.43
C ASN A 158 -0.49 17.94 11.92
N PHE A 159 0.34 18.68 11.18
CA PHE A 159 0.17 18.89 9.75
C PHE A 159 1.48 19.27 9.09
N PHE A 160 1.60 18.96 7.80
CA PHE A 160 2.72 19.34 6.94
C PHE A 160 2.23 19.39 5.50
N PHE A 161 2.73 20.33 4.68
CA PHE A 161 2.26 20.55 3.30
C PHE A 161 3.43 20.69 2.32
#